data_AF-A0A3B8S0C7-F1
#
_entry.id   AF-A0A3B8S0C7-F1
#
_cell.length_a   1.000
_cell.length_b   1.000
_cell.length_c   1.000
_cell.angle_alpha   90.00
_cell.angle_beta   90.00
_cell.angle_gamma   90.00
#
_symmetry.space_group_name_H-M   'P 1'
#
loop_
_entity.id
_entity.type
_entity.pdbx_description
1 polymer ?
#
loop_
_entity_poly.entity_id
_entity_poly.type
_entity_poly.pdbx_seq_one_letter_code
_entity_poly.pdbx_strand_id
1 'polypeptide(L)'
;HSILYEFYTELKRKKIILHEASDKQFQEAEDLIFKIAEAKIEAANFNAALSFFEIEKILGINGKRKNSILYKFLEEERNNDEGYVPEYFELSFGKISQSGEEFKIGETKFRGKIDRVDVDHSEKRFRVVDYKLGGKKPSTEDLYKGLSLQLPLYMYAAKKLIQAQLKKDYEPAGSEIYSLKYQEEKFGRQSIKLSRKKTTPEEDIELNEQLIKICLKAVEKYIAAIQEGKFHLSMLEDRETKVCQYCNFRAI
;
A
#
# COMPACT_ATOMS: atom_id res chain seq x y z
N HIS A 1 -6.36 -7.42 2.07
CA HIS A 1 -7.09 -6.20 2.50
C HIS A 1 -8.00 -6.44 3.68
N SER A 2 -9.21 -7.01 3.52
CA SER A 2 -10.19 -7.17 4.62
C SER A 2 -9.67 -7.93 5.86
N ILE A 3 -8.91 -9.01 5.65
CA ILE A 3 -8.27 -9.80 6.72
C ILE A 3 -7.33 -8.92 7.53
N LEU A 4 -6.42 -8.20 6.86
CA LEU A 4 -5.41 -7.36 7.51
C LEU A 4 -6.05 -6.17 8.24
N TYR A 5 -7.07 -5.56 7.65
CA TYR A 5 -7.81 -4.48 8.30
C TYR A 5 -8.40 -4.89 9.66
N GLU A 6 -9.13 -6.02 9.70
CA GLU A 6 -9.73 -6.51 10.94
C GLU A 6 -8.66 -6.98 11.92
N PHE A 7 -7.62 -7.66 11.43
CA PHE A 7 -6.50 -8.11 12.23
C PHE A 7 -5.82 -6.97 12.99
N TYR A 8 -5.43 -5.90 12.29
CA TYR A 8 -4.77 -4.77 12.95
C TYR A 8 -5.73 -3.93 13.80
N THR A 9 -7.01 -3.88 13.46
CA THR A 9 -8.03 -3.28 14.33
C THR A 9 -8.05 -4.00 15.69
N GLU A 10 -8.02 -5.33 15.68
CA GLU A 10 -7.98 -6.14 16.90
C GLU A 10 -6.64 -6.08 17.62
N LEU A 11 -5.50 -6.07 16.92
CA LEU A 11 -4.19 -5.87 17.55
C LEU A 11 -4.11 -4.52 18.26
N LYS A 12 -4.60 -3.44 17.64
CA LYS A 12 -4.64 -2.10 18.25
C LYS A 12 -5.49 -2.11 19.53
N ARG A 13 -6.65 -2.78 19.50
CA ARG A 13 -7.51 -2.96 20.69
C ARG A 13 -6.81 -3.73 21.81
N LYS A 14 -6.02 -4.74 21.46
CA LYS A 14 -5.23 -5.56 22.39
C LYS A 14 -3.90 -4.93 22.79
N LYS A 15 -3.52 -3.79 22.19
CA LYS A 15 -2.22 -3.12 22.36
C LYS A 15 -1.03 -4.04 22.06
N ILE A 16 -1.15 -4.86 21.02
CA ILE A 16 -0.07 -5.74 20.55
C ILE A 16 0.62 -5.07 19.36
N ILE A 17 1.93 -4.87 19.48
CA ILE A 17 2.82 -4.46 18.38
C ILE A 17 3.66 -5.69 18.04
N LEU A 18 3.60 -6.17 16.80
CA LEU A 18 4.18 -7.47 16.42
C LEU A 18 5.69 -7.53 16.65
N HIS A 19 6.43 -6.47 16.34
CA HIS A 19 7.89 -6.45 16.51
C HIS A 19 8.32 -6.48 18.00
N GLU A 20 7.48 -5.94 18.89
CA GLU A 20 7.73 -5.94 20.34
C GLU A 20 7.06 -7.12 21.05
N ALA A 21 6.34 -7.98 20.31
CA ALA A 21 5.53 -9.03 20.89
C ALA A 21 6.39 -10.16 21.50
N SER A 22 6.07 -10.53 22.74
CA SER A 22 6.53 -11.80 23.31
C SER A 22 6.03 -12.99 22.49
N ASP A 23 6.67 -14.16 22.60
CA ASP A 23 6.23 -15.37 21.90
C ASP A 23 4.77 -15.72 22.17
N LYS A 24 4.29 -15.45 23.39
CA LYS A 24 2.87 -15.66 23.74
C LYS A 24 1.95 -14.69 22.99
N GLN A 25 2.30 -13.42 22.92
CA GLN A 25 1.53 -12.43 22.16
C GLN A 25 1.60 -12.69 20.65
N PHE A 26 2.73 -13.17 20.16
CA PHE A 26 2.88 -13.58 18.77
C PHE A 26 1.98 -14.77 18.43
N GLN A 27 1.93 -15.79 19.29
CA GLN A 27 1.01 -16.92 19.12
C GLN A 27 -0.45 -16.46 19.14
N GLU A 28 -0.81 -15.53 20.04
CA GLU A 28 -2.16 -14.95 20.08
C GLU A 28 -2.49 -14.19 18.79
N ALA A 29 -1.54 -13.44 18.24
CA ALA A 29 -1.70 -12.75 16.96
C ALA A 29 -1.81 -13.74 15.79
N GLU A 30 -1.07 -14.84 15.81
CA GLU A 30 -1.21 -15.94 14.86
C GLU A 30 -2.63 -16.51 14.89
N ASP A 31 -3.12 -16.96 16.03
CA ASP A 31 -4.45 -17.53 16.13
C ASP A 31 -5.54 -16.54 15.70
N LEU A 32 -5.36 -15.25 16.02
CA LEU A 32 -6.25 -14.19 15.62
C LEU A 32 -6.31 -14.00 14.10
N ILE A 33 -5.17 -13.88 13.41
CA ILE A 33 -5.18 -13.62 11.96
C ILE A 33 -5.77 -14.79 11.18
N PHE A 34 -5.50 -16.03 11.60
CA PHE A 34 -6.04 -17.22 10.95
C PHE A 34 -7.55 -17.34 11.18
N LYS A 35 -8.02 -17.10 12.41
CA LYS A 35 -9.46 -17.08 12.72
C LYS A 35 -10.21 -16.05 11.88
N ILE A 36 -9.65 -14.84 11.76
CA ILE A 36 -10.24 -13.77 10.92
C ILE A 36 -10.26 -14.22 9.45
N ALA A 37 -9.15 -14.77 8.96
CA ALA A 37 -9.04 -15.22 7.59
C ALA A 37 -10.07 -16.31 7.24
N GLU A 38 -10.19 -17.34 8.07
CA GLU A 38 -11.17 -18.41 7.92
C GLU A 38 -12.60 -17.85 7.87
N ALA A 39 -12.98 -17.00 8.82
CA ALA A 39 -14.31 -16.38 8.86
C ALA A 39 -14.60 -15.50 7.63
N LYS A 40 -13.60 -14.75 7.13
CA LYS A 40 -13.76 -13.92 5.93
C LYS A 40 -13.90 -14.76 4.66
N ILE A 41 -13.15 -15.86 4.57
CA ILE A 41 -13.19 -16.77 3.42
C ILE A 41 -14.54 -17.50 3.37
N GLU A 42 -15.03 -17.98 4.52
CA GLU A 42 -16.33 -18.61 4.65
C GLU A 42 -17.46 -17.65 4.25
N ALA A 43 -17.45 -16.42 4.79
CA ALA A 43 -18.46 -15.41 4.48
C ALA A 43 -18.46 -14.95 3.01
N ALA A 44 -17.32 -15.06 2.32
CA ALA A 44 -17.20 -14.64 0.92
C ALA A 44 -17.81 -15.63 -0.07
N ASN A 45 -18.21 -16.83 0.35
CA ASN A 45 -18.85 -17.85 -0.49
C ASN A 45 -18.11 -18.09 -1.83
N PHE A 46 -16.78 -18.20 -1.78
CA PHE A 46 -15.99 -18.46 -2.98
C PHE A 46 -16.36 -19.82 -3.60
N ASN A 47 -16.35 -19.91 -4.94
CA ASN A 47 -16.52 -21.18 -5.62
C ASN A 47 -15.33 -22.09 -5.26
N ALA A 48 -15.60 -23.16 -4.50
CA ALA A 48 -14.60 -23.95 -3.79
C ALA A 48 -13.52 -24.56 -4.72
N ALA A 49 -13.90 -24.97 -5.94
CA ALA A 49 -12.96 -25.59 -6.87
C ALA A 49 -11.97 -24.60 -7.52
N LEU A 50 -12.40 -23.36 -7.77
CA LEU A 50 -11.57 -22.33 -8.41
C LEU A 50 -10.71 -21.54 -7.40
N SER A 51 -11.06 -21.61 -6.11
CA SER A 51 -10.42 -20.84 -5.04
C SER A 51 -9.53 -21.67 -4.11
N PHE A 52 -9.59 -23.01 -4.18
CA PHE A 52 -8.84 -23.90 -3.29
C PHE A 52 -7.35 -23.55 -3.21
N PHE A 53 -6.68 -23.41 -4.35
CA PHE A 53 -5.24 -23.09 -4.38
C PHE A 53 -4.91 -21.71 -3.80
N GLU A 54 -5.76 -20.71 -4.03
CA GLU A 54 -5.57 -19.37 -3.46
C GLU A 54 -5.84 -19.35 -1.95
N ILE A 55 -6.84 -20.11 -1.49
CA ILE A 55 -7.14 -20.28 -0.07
C ILE A 55 -5.99 -21.01 0.64
N GLU A 56 -5.46 -22.09 0.06
CA GLU A 56 -4.32 -22.81 0.62
C GLU A 56 -3.06 -21.93 0.70
N LYS A 57 -2.80 -21.06 -0.28
CA LYS A 57 -1.71 -20.10 -0.16
C LYS A 57 -1.90 -19.14 1.02
N ILE A 58 -3.13 -18.70 1.27
CA ILE A 58 -3.44 -17.76 2.35
C ILE A 58 -3.39 -18.44 3.72
N LEU A 59 -3.97 -19.63 3.86
CA LEU A 59 -4.16 -20.32 5.15
C LEU A 59 -3.09 -21.38 5.46
N GLY A 60 -2.40 -21.90 4.45
CA GLY A 60 -1.38 -22.93 4.62
C GLY A 60 -1.56 -24.11 3.69
N ILE A 61 -0.47 -24.49 3.03
CA ILE A 61 -0.43 -25.65 2.12
C ILE A 61 -0.47 -26.93 2.96
N ASN A 62 -1.36 -27.88 2.61
CA ASN A 62 -1.57 -29.13 3.33
C ASN A 62 -1.90 -28.93 4.82
N GLY A 63 -2.65 -27.88 5.16
CA GLY A 63 -3.06 -27.56 6.53
C GLY A 63 -1.92 -27.05 7.42
N LYS A 64 -0.73 -26.78 6.87
CA LYS A 64 0.41 -26.23 7.64
C LYS A 64 0.38 -24.72 7.58
N ARG A 65 -0.09 -24.06 8.65
CA ARG A 65 -0.12 -22.58 8.80
C ARG A 65 1.22 -21.92 8.46
N LYS A 66 2.33 -22.52 8.89
CA LYS A 66 3.69 -22.03 8.60
C LYS A 66 3.99 -21.89 7.11
N ASN A 67 3.30 -22.68 6.28
CA ASN A 67 3.45 -22.65 4.84
C ASN A 67 2.39 -21.76 4.17
N SER A 68 2.22 -20.53 4.66
CA SER A 68 1.19 -19.61 4.19
C SER A 68 1.69 -18.18 4.05
N ILE A 69 0.96 -17.39 3.27
CA ILE A 69 1.14 -15.94 3.18
C ILE A 69 0.96 -15.28 4.54
N LEU A 70 -0.05 -15.69 5.33
CA LEU A 70 -0.37 -15.04 6.59
C LEU A 70 0.71 -15.28 7.66
N TYR A 71 1.21 -16.50 7.78
CA TYR A 71 2.28 -16.79 8.73
C TYR A 71 3.57 -16.08 8.34
N LYS A 72 3.95 -16.14 7.05
CA LYS A 72 5.13 -15.42 6.56
C LYS A 72 4.99 -13.90 6.76
N PHE A 73 3.78 -13.36 6.58
CA PHE A 73 3.47 -11.97 6.87
C PHE A 73 3.71 -11.62 8.34
N LEU A 74 3.27 -12.47 9.28
CA LEU A 74 3.53 -12.26 10.71
C LEU A 74 5.02 -12.29 11.04
N GLU A 75 5.77 -13.22 10.45
CA GLU A 75 7.22 -13.31 10.65
C GLU A 75 7.94 -12.04 10.17
N GLU A 76 7.63 -11.56 8.96
CA GLU A 76 8.18 -10.31 8.44
C GLU A 76 7.84 -9.11 9.34
N GLU A 77 6.60 -9.01 9.80
CA GLU A 77 6.18 -7.90 10.68
C GLU A 77 6.76 -7.97 12.09
N ARG A 78 7.05 -9.18 12.59
CA ARG A 78 7.76 -9.37 13.85
C ARG A 78 9.22 -8.95 13.76
N ASN A 79 9.86 -9.14 12.61
CA ASN A 79 11.27 -8.83 12.41
C ASN A 79 11.51 -7.38 11.98
N ASN A 80 10.46 -6.58 11.78
CA ASN A 80 10.56 -5.21 11.31
C ASN A 80 10.73 -4.21 12.46
N ASP A 81 11.98 -3.96 12.85
CA ASP A 81 12.37 -2.99 13.89
C ASP A 81 12.91 -1.70 13.26
N GLU A 82 12.00 -0.89 12.72
CA GLU A 82 12.34 0.40 12.11
C GLU A 82 11.71 1.61 12.83
N GLY A 83 11.10 1.40 14.00
CA GLY A 83 10.44 2.46 14.80
C GLY A 83 9.07 2.92 14.26
N TYR A 84 8.58 2.31 13.18
CA TYR A 84 7.28 2.62 12.59
C TYR A 84 6.19 1.65 13.09
N VAL A 85 5.08 2.20 13.59
CA VAL A 85 3.95 1.40 14.04
C VAL A 85 2.81 1.44 13.01
N PRO A 86 2.24 0.29 12.62
CA PRO A 86 0.98 0.25 11.88
C PRO A 86 -0.17 0.95 12.59
N GLU A 87 -0.58 2.12 12.09
CA GLU A 87 -1.58 2.94 12.79
C GLU A 87 -2.91 3.05 12.04
N TYR A 88 -2.86 3.21 10.71
CA TYR A 88 -4.05 3.39 9.88
C TYR A 88 -4.13 2.31 8.80
N PHE A 89 -5.33 1.78 8.59
CA PHE A 89 -5.61 0.71 7.63
C PHE A 89 -6.84 1.04 6.81
N GLU A 90 -6.82 0.70 5.53
CA GLU A 90 -7.93 0.94 4.60
C GLU A 90 -8.43 2.40 4.67
N LEU A 91 -7.49 3.33 4.87
CA LEU A 91 -7.74 4.74 5.15
C LEU A 91 -8.33 5.41 3.91
N SER A 92 -9.62 5.73 3.98
CA SER A 92 -10.34 6.37 2.87
C SER A 92 -10.09 7.88 2.83
N PHE A 93 -9.89 8.43 1.64
CA PHE A 93 -9.84 9.87 1.40
C PHE A 93 -10.85 10.28 0.32
N GLY A 94 -11.30 11.53 0.36
CA GLY A 94 -12.23 12.07 -0.64
C GLY A 94 -13.64 11.49 -0.62
N LYS A 95 -13.98 10.69 0.41
CA LYS A 95 -15.37 10.42 0.74
C LYS A 95 -15.94 11.65 1.43
N ILE A 96 -17.21 11.95 1.18
CA ILE A 96 -18.01 12.84 2.02
C ILE A 96 -18.20 12.12 3.36
N SER A 97 -17.20 12.19 4.24
CA SER A 97 -17.37 11.81 5.64
C SER A 97 -17.99 12.99 6.40
N GLN A 98 -18.37 12.76 7.66
CA GLN A 98 -19.03 13.75 8.52
C GLN A 98 -18.24 15.08 8.70
N SER A 99 -16.97 15.15 8.31
CA SER A 99 -16.17 16.38 8.31
C SER A 99 -16.36 17.27 7.07
N GLY A 100 -16.97 16.78 5.99
CA GLY A 100 -17.30 17.59 4.80
C GLY A 100 -16.11 18.04 3.93
N GLU A 101 -14.87 17.66 4.24
CA GLU A 101 -13.70 18.09 3.49
C GLU A 101 -13.51 17.28 2.20
N GLU A 102 -13.61 17.97 1.06
CA GLU A 102 -13.34 17.42 -0.26
C GLU A 102 -11.82 17.30 -0.48
N PHE A 103 -11.34 16.09 -0.82
CA PHE A 103 -9.94 15.93 -1.22
C PHE A 103 -9.78 16.34 -2.68
N LYS A 104 -9.09 17.46 -2.93
CA LYS A 104 -8.91 18.03 -4.27
C LYS A 104 -7.45 18.14 -4.68
N ILE A 105 -7.21 17.99 -5.97
CA ILE A 105 -5.96 18.36 -6.64
C ILE A 105 -6.34 19.34 -7.74
N GLY A 106 -5.91 20.60 -7.61
CA GLY A 106 -6.52 21.72 -8.31
C GLY A 106 -8.03 21.78 -8.01
N GLU A 107 -8.84 21.85 -9.07
CA GLU A 107 -10.31 21.86 -8.96
C GLU A 107 -10.94 20.47 -8.99
N THR A 108 -10.14 19.42 -9.20
CA THR A 108 -10.66 18.06 -9.39
C THR A 108 -10.74 17.32 -8.06
N LYS A 109 -11.90 16.73 -7.80
CA LYS A 109 -12.13 15.90 -6.60
C LYS A 109 -11.53 14.51 -6.82
N PHE A 110 -10.71 14.08 -5.89
CA PHE A 110 -10.10 12.76 -5.86
C PHE A 110 -10.65 11.96 -4.69
N ARG A 111 -10.85 10.67 -4.92
CA ARG A 111 -11.20 9.73 -3.85
C ARG A 111 -10.39 8.47 -4.01
N GLY A 112 -10.13 7.80 -2.90
CA GLY A 112 -9.41 6.56 -2.88
C GLY A 112 -9.28 5.99 -1.49
N LYS A 113 -8.41 5.00 -1.37
CA LYS A 113 -8.18 4.25 -0.16
C LYS A 113 -6.72 3.86 -0.08
N ILE A 114 -6.07 4.19 1.01
CA ILE A 114 -4.70 3.81 1.31
C ILE A 114 -4.75 2.50 2.09
N ASP A 115 -4.05 1.48 1.63
CA ASP A 115 -4.04 0.16 2.26
C ASP A 115 -3.57 0.23 3.72
N ARG A 116 -2.42 0.86 3.96
CA ARG A 116 -1.83 1.00 5.28
C ARG A 116 -0.94 2.24 5.38
N VAL A 117 -0.94 2.87 6.56
CA VAL A 117 -0.01 3.94 6.93
C VAL A 117 0.66 3.57 8.25
N ASP A 118 1.99 3.54 8.21
CA ASP A 118 2.83 3.32 9.37
C ASP A 118 3.38 4.66 9.86
N VAL A 119 3.38 4.87 11.18
CA VAL A 119 3.73 6.16 11.79
C VAL A 119 4.83 5.98 12.82
N ASP A 120 5.82 6.84 12.74
CA ASP A 120 6.80 7.07 13.79
C ASP A 120 6.43 8.39 14.48
N HIS A 121 5.89 8.28 15.69
CA HIS A 121 5.48 9.45 16.47
C HIS A 121 6.66 10.21 17.09
N SER A 122 7.82 9.56 17.23
CA SER A 122 9.01 10.16 17.85
C SER A 122 9.67 11.15 16.90
N GLU A 123 9.90 10.72 15.66
CA GLU A 123 10.49 11.53 14.59
C GLU A 123 9.43 12.31 13.78
N LYS A 124 8.14 12.11 14.07
CA LYS A 124 6.99 12.67 13.32
C LYS A 124 7.06 12.34 11.83
N ARG A 125 7.32 11.08 11.52
CA ARG A 125 7.45 10.57 10.16
C ARG A 125 6.36 9.54 9.86
N PHE A 126 6.01 9.39 8.59
CA PHE A 126 5.09 8.33 8.17
C PHE A 126 5.53 7.66 6.88
N ARG A 127 5.05 6.43 6.68
CA ARG A 127 5.21 5.66 5.45
C ARG A 127 3.87 5.14 4.99
N VAL A 128 3.66 5.08 3.69
CA VAL A 128 2.49 4.40 3.11
C VAL A 128 2.90 3.04 2.57
N VAL A 129 2.05 2.04 2.79
CA VAL A 129 2.30 0.66 2.40
C VAL A 129 1.14 0.19 1.54
N ASP A 130 1.42 -0.39 0.38
CA ASP A 130 0.45 -0.96 -0.57
C ASP A 130 0.70 -2.47 -0.74
N TYR A 131 -0.33 -3.28 -0.51
CA TYR A 131 -0.22 -4.73 -0.57
C TYR A 131 -0.41 -5.24 -2.00
N LYS A 132 0.55 -6.02 -2.50
CA LYS A 132 0.49 -6.59 -3.85
C LYS A 132 0.72 -8.11 -3.82
N LEU A 133 -0.19 -8.85 -4.45
CA LEU A 133 -0.03 -10.28 -4.74
C LEU A 133 0.77 -10.53 -6.04
N GLY A 134 1.01 -9.48 -6.83
CA GLY A 134 1.48 -9.60 -8.20
C GLY A 134 2.02 -8.28 -8.75
N GLY A 135 2.62 -8.34 -9.93
CA GLY A 135 3.10 -7.16 -10.64
C GLY A 135 4.56 -6.79 -10.37
N LYS A 136 5.04 -5.82 -11.14
CA LYS A 136 6.40 -5.29 -11.05
C LYS A 136 6.38 -3.98 -10.28
N LYS A 137 7.36 -3.81 -9.38
CA LYS A 137 7.63 -2.55 -8.70
C LYS A 137 7.91 -1.44 -9.74
N PRO A 138 7.35 -0.23 -9.58
CA PRO A 138 7.62 0.88 -10.49
C PRO A 138 9.11 1.20 -10.52
N SER A 139 9.63 1.49 -11.71
CA SER A 139 11.01 1.97 -11.85
C SER A 139 11.10 3.44 -11.44
N THR A 140 12.31 3.88 -11.08
CA THR A 140 12.60 5.31 -10.84
C THR A 140 12.16 6.18 -12.02
N GLU A 141 12.35 5.70 -13.25
CA GLU A 141 11.92 6.39 -14.47
C GLU A 141 10.39 6.51 -14.57
N ASP A 142 9.65 5.46 -14.21
CA ASP A 142 8.18 5.50 -14.20
C ASP A 142 7.64 6.53 -13.20
N LEU A 143 8.32 6.67 -12.05
CA LEU A 143 7.99 7.69 -11.05
C LEU A 143 8.26 9.10 -11.59
N TYR A 144 9.45 9.35 -12.16
CA TYR A 144 9.80 10.65 -12.74
C TYR A 144 8.90 11.05 -13.91
N LYS A 145 8.52 10.09 -14.75
CA LYS A 145 7.62 10.32 -15.90
C LYS A 145 6.14 10.48 -15.49
N GLY A 146 5.81 10.28 -14.21
CA GLY A 146 4.42 10.34 -13.73
C GLY A 146 3.56 9.16 -14.18
N LEU A 147 4.16 8.04 -14.58
CA LEU A 147 3.43 6.84 -15.04
C LEU A 147 2.91 6.00 -13.87
N SER A 148 3.53 6.11 -12.69
CA SER A 148 3.15 5.37 -11.49
C SER A 148 2.74 6.33 -10.37
N LEU A 149 1.45 6.68 -10.33
CA LEU A 149 0.92 7.73 -9.45
C LEU A 149 0.41 7.22 -8.10
N GLN A 150 0.10 5.94 -7.95
CA GLN A 150 -0.64 5.41 -6.80
C GLN A 150 0.03 5.75 -5.45
N LEU A 151 1.29 5.33 -5.27
CA LEU A 151 2.02 5.53 -4.01
C LEU A 151 2.37 6.99 -3.72
N PRO A 152 2.86 7.80 -4.69
CA PRO A 152 3.02 9.24 -4.48
C PRO A 152 1.73 9.96 -4.10
N LEU A 153 0.62 9.61 -4.75
CA LEU A 153 -0.70 10.16 -4.43
C LEU A 153 -1.16 9.74 -3.03
N TYR A 154 -0.91 8.50 -2.61
CA TYR A 154 -1.20 8.04 -1.26
C TYR A 154 -0.35 8.74 -0.21
N MET A 155 0.94 9.00 -0.46
CA MET A 155 1.76 9.81 0.45
C MET A 155 1.17 11.21 0.62
N TYR A 156 0.76 11.85 -0.47
CA TYR A 156 0.10 13.15 -0.42
C TYR A 156 -1.22 13.11 0.37
N ALA A 157 -2.07 12.12 0.10
CA ALA A 157 -3.34 11.95 0.81
C ALA A 157 -3.15 11.66 2.31
N ALA A 158 -2.21 10.77 2.66
CA ALA A 158 -1.84 10.47 4.04
C ALA A 158 -1.35 11.73 4.77
N LYS A 159 -0.44 12.50 4.15
CA LYS A 159 0.06 13.76 4.73
C LYS A 159 -1.09 14.71 5.09
N LYS A 160 -2.05 14.90 4.19
CA LYS A 160 -3.23 15.76 4.43
C LYS A 160 -4.15 15.21 5.51
N LEU A 161 -4.43 13.90 5.50
CA LEU A 161 -5.30 13.29 6.50
C LEU A 161 -4.69 13.28 7.90
N ILE A 162 -3.40 12.95 8.01
CA ILE A 162 -2.66 12.99 9.29
C ILE A 162 -2.65 14.41 9.85
N GLN A 163 -2.37 15.41 9.01
CA GLN A 163 -2.40 16.81 9.42
C GLN A 163 -3.78 17.21 9.96
N ALA A 164 -4.87 16.81 9.28
CA ALA A 164 -6.24 17.09 9.71
C ALA A 164 -6.62 16.37 11.02
N GLN A 165 -6.22 15.10 11.18
CA GLN A 165 -6.57 14.29 12.34
C GLN A 165 -5.74 14.62 13.59
N LEU A 166 -4.43 14.73 13.43
CA LEU A 166 -3.49 14.90 14.55
C LEU A 166 -3.14 16.36 14.85
N LYS A 167 -3.55 17.31 13.98
CA LYS A 167 -3.16 18.73 14.04
C LYS A 167 -1.65 18.92 14.18
N LYS A 168 -0.89 18.01 13.55
CA LYS A 168 0.57 17.96 13.58
C LYS A 168 1.05 17.67 12.17
N ASP A 169 2.14 18.34 11.78
CA ASP A 169 2.81 18.05 10.52
C ASP A 169 3.70 16.82 10.69
N TYR A 170 3.47 15.82 9.83
CA TYR A 170 4.31 14.64 9.71
C TYR A 170 4.97 14.62 8.33
N GLU A 171 6.20 14.14 8.28
CA GLU A 171 7.01 14.09 7.06
C GLU A 171 6.90 12.73 6.36
N PRO A 172 6.80 12.70 5.02
CA PRO A 172 6.74 11.45 4.25
C PRO A 172 8.13 10.80 4.17
N ALA A 173 8.39 9.84 5.06
CA ALA A 173 9.66 9.10 5.06
C ALA A 173 9.75 8.04 3.96
N GLY A 174 8.62 7.60 3.40
CA GLY A 174 8.66 6.65 2.29
C GLY A 174 7.32 6.12 1.82
N SER A 175 7.39 5.36 0.73
CA SER A 175 6.30 4.50 0.27
C SER A 175 6.84 3.11 -0.05
N GLU A 176 6.05 2.09 0.23
CA GLU A 176 6.47 0.69 0.14
C GLU A 176 5.43 -0.14 -0.59
N ILE A 177 5.91 -1.08 -1.41
CA ILE A 177 5.10 -2.20 -1.85
C ILE A 177 5.37 -3.36 -0.90
N TYR A 178 4.32 -3.89 -0.27
CA TYR A 178 4.39 -5.12 0.48
C TYR A 178 4.03 -6.28 -0.44
N SER A 179 5.04 -7.04 -0.85
CA SER A 179 4.88 -8.20 -1.71
C SER A 179 4.39 -9.39 -0.91
N LEU A 180 3.19 -9.86 -1.23
CA LEU A 180 2.56 -11.05 -0.65
C LEU A 180 2.79 -12.30 -1.51
N LYS A 181 3.78 -12.27 -2.41
CA LYS A 181 4.13 -13.39 -3.28
C LYS A 181 4.88 -14.47 -2.52
N TYR A 182 4.16 -15.51 -2.11
CA TYR A 182 4.65 -16.58 -1.25
C TYR A 182 5.94 -17.28 -1.75
N GLN A 183 6.04 -17.54 -3.06
CA GLN A 183 7.11 -18.34 -3.68
C GLN A 183 8.30 -17.55 -4.25
N GLU A 184 8.31 -16.22 -4.16
CA GLU A 184 9.45 -15.41 -4.63
C GLU A 184 10.36 -15.04 -3.44
N GLU A 185 11.66 -14.88 -3.68
CA GLU A 185 12.65 -14.32 -2.72
C GLU A 185 12.26 -12.91 -2.23
N LYS A 186 11.26 -12.31 -2.87
CA LYS A 186 10.85 -10.91 -2.74
C LYS A 186 9.60 -10.71 -1.88
N PHE A 187 9.20 -11.69 -1.06
CA PHE A 187 8.13 -11.49 -0.08
C PHE A 187 8.55 -10.42 0.94
N GLY A 188 7.59 -9.62 1.43
CA GLY A 188 7.87 -8.55 2.39
C GLY A 188 7.97 -7.17 1.75
N ARG A 189 8.55 -6.23 2.50
CA ARG A 189 8.56 -4.81 2.17
C ARG A 189 9.58 -4.45 1.09
N GLN A 190 9.18 -3.60 0.16
CA GLN A 190 10.03 -3.07 -0.90
C GLN A 190 9.86 -1.56 -1.02
N SER A 191 10.86 -0.80 -0.54
CA SER A 191 10.82 0.67 -0.55
C SER A 191 10.87 1.24 -1.95
N ILE A 192 9.93 2.10 -2.30
CA ILE A 192 9.93 2.86 -3.56
C ILE A 192 10.78 4.10 -3.37
N LYS A 193 11.82 4.25 -4.21
CA LYS A 193 12.76 5.36 -4.10
C LYS A 193 12.95 6.07 -5.44
N LEU A 194 13.07 7.39 -5.36
CA LEU A 194 13.40 8.27 -6.49
C LEU A 194 14.90 8.26 -6.82
N SER A 195 15.73 7.70 -5.95
CA SER A 195 17.17 7.50 -6.13
C SER A 195 17.57 6.05 -5.90
N ARG A 196 18.57 5.57 -6.65
CA ARG A 196 19.21 4.26 -6.43
C ARG A 196 20.41 4.32 -5.49
N LYS A 197 20.88 5.53 -5.17
CA LYS A 197 22.01 5.73 -4.26
C LYS A 197 21.54 5.57 -2.82
N LYS A 198 22.47 5.21 -1.93
CA LYS A 198 22.23 5.27 -0.49
C LYS A 198 22.02 6.73 -0.10
N THR A 199 20.96 6.98 0.65
CA THR A 199 20.49 8.29 1.10
C THR A 199 20.33 8.28 2.61
N THR A 200 20.46 9.45 3.22
CA THR A 200 20.09 9.72 4.61
C THR A 200 18.57 9.81 4.75
N PRO A 201 18.02 9.67 5.97
CA PRO A 201 16.58 9.87 6.20
C PRO A 201 16.07 11.23 5.74
N GLU A 202 16.86 12.29 5.93
CA GLU A 202 16.51 13.66 5.55
C GLU A 202 16.47 13.80 4.02
N GLU A 203 17.44 13.23 3.30
CA GLU A 203 17.42 13.17 1.84
C GLU A 203 16.25 12.33 1.31
N ASP A 204 15.89 11.22 1.98
CA ASP A 204 14.73 10.41 1.61
C ASP A 204 13.43 11.23 1.72
N ILE A 205 13.27 12.02 2.77
CA ILE A 205 12.11 12.93 2.94
C ILE A 205 12.06 13.95 1.80
N GLU A 206 13.17 14.62 1.49
CA GLU A 206 13.21 15.61 0.41
C GLU A 206 12.85 14.99 -0.95
N LEU A 207 13.38 13.79 -1.23
CA LEU A 207 13.06 13.03 -2.44
C LEU A 207 11.59 12.60 -2.50
N ASN A 208 10.99 12.24 -1.37
CA ASN A 208 9.56 11.87 -1.31
C ASN A 208 8.65 13.09 -1.48
N GLU A 209 9.01 14.25 -0.92
CA GLU A 209 8.33 15.52 -1.18
C GLU A 209 8.43 15.90 -2.66
N GLN A 210 9.60 15.71 -3.28
CA GLN A 210 9.78 15.90 -4.71
C GLN A 210 8.90 14.94 -5.53
N LEU A 211 8.82 13.66 -5.13
CA LEU A 211 8.00 12.66 -5.78
C LEU A 211 6.50 13.00 -5.69
N ILE A 212 6.03 13.50 -4.55
CA ILE A 212 4.67 14.04 -4.41
C ILE A 212 4.45 15.19 -5.41
N LYS A 213 5.37 16.15 -5.49
CA LYS A 213 5.26 17.28 -6.43
C LYS A 213 5.22 16.82 -7.89
N ILE A 214 6.04 15.85 -8.28
CA ILE A 214 6.03 15.25 -9.63
C ILE A 214 4.67 14.63 -9.91
N CYS A 215 4.13 13.87 -8.96
CA CYS A 215 2.82 13.24 -9.07
C CYS A 215 1.70 14.27 -9.27
N LEU A 216 1.67 15.34 -8.47
CA LEU A 216 0.63 16.37 -8.58
C LEU A 216 0.67 17.08 -9.95
N LYS A 217 1.87 17.42 -10.43
CA LYS A 217 2.03 18.01 -11.78
C LYS A 217 1.58 17.05 -12.88
N ALA A 218 1.88 15.76 -12.75
CA ALA A 218 1.44 14.75 -13.71
C ALA A 218 -0.09 14.62 -13.71
N VAL A 219 -0.71 14.60 -12.53
CA VAL A 219 -2.17 14.57 -12.36
C VAL A 219 -2.82 15.78 -13.02
N GLU A 220 -2.34 17.00 -12.76
CA GLU A 220 -2.85 18.23 -13.38
C GLU A 220 -2.76 18.18 -14.90
N LYS A 221 -1.60 17.75 -15.44
CA LYS A 221 -1.40 17.57 -16.88
C LYS A 221 -2.39 16.57 -17.47
N TYR A 222 -2.62 15.44 -16.79
CA TYR A 222 -3.54 14.40 -17.27
C TYR A 222 -5.00 14.88 -17.23
N ILE A 223 -5.42 15.58 -16.18
CA ILE A 223 -6.75 16.19 -16.09
C ILE A 223 -6.97 17.19 -17.24
N ALA A 224 -6.02 18.11 -17.46
CA ALA A 224 -6.13 19.09 -18.54
C ALA A 224 -6.26 18.43 -19.91
N ALA A 225 -5.45 17.40 -20.19
CA ALA A 225 -5.54 16.65 -21.45
C ALA A 225 -6.90 15.96 -21.62
N ILE A 226 -7.46 15.37 -20.55
CA ILE A 226 -8.79 14.75 -20.57
C ILE A 226 -9.88 15.80 -20.83
N GLN A 227 -9.82 16.95 -20.16
CA GLN A 227 -10.78 18.05 -20.32
C GLN A 227 -10.75 18.65 -21.73
N GLU A 228 -9.57 18.72 -22.35
CA GLU A 228 -9.38 19.17 -23.73
C GLU A 228 -9.72 18.10 -24.79
N GLY A 229 -10.13 16.89 -24.37
CA GLY A 229 -10.48 15.80 -25.28
C GLY A 229 -9.28 15.14 -25.97
N LYS A 230 -8.07 15.24 -25.41
CA LYS A 230 -6.83 14.70 -25.99
C LYS A 230 -6.63 13.23 -25.62
N PHE A 231 -7.10 12.32 -26.48
CA PHE A 231 -6.97 10.86 -26.31
C PHE A 231 -6.04 10.23 -27.36
N HIS A 232 -4.77 10.65 -27.39
CA HIS A 232 -3.78 10.09 -28.30
C HIS A 232 -3.42 8.64 -27.95
N LEU A 233 -2.97 7.88 -28.95
CA LEU A 233 -2.29 6.61 -28.71
C LEU A 233 -1.02 6.83 -27.86
N SER A 234 -0.62 5.81 -27.12
CA SER A 234 0.57 5.88 -26.27
C SER A 234 1.82 6.22 -27.08
N MET A 235 2.51 7.27 -26.63
CA MET A 235 3.78 7.76 -27.20
C MET A 235 5.00 7.20 -26.46
N LEU A 236 4.82 6.24 -25.56
CA LEU A 236 5.94 5.59 -24.87
C LEU A 236 6.74 4.73 -25.86
N GLU A 237 8.07 4.85 -25.84
CA GLU A 237 8.96 4.02 -26.66
C GLU A 237 8.76 2.52 -26.37
N ASP A 238 8.55 2.17 -25.10
CA ASP A 238 8.31 0.82 -24.60
C ASP A 238 6.82 0.53 -24.38
N ARG A 239 5.92 1.18 -25.15
CA ARG A 239 4.47 1.03 -24.98
C ARG A 239 3.98 -0.42 -25.05
N GLU A 240 4.61 -1.28 -25.85
CA GLU A 240 4.18 -2.67 -26.00
C GLU A 240 4.28 -3.43 -24.66
N THR A 241 5.39 -3.25 -23.95
CA THR A 241 5.64 -3.92 -22.67
C THR A 241 5.00 -3.17 -21.50
N LYS A 242 4.81 -1.85 -21.58
CA LYS A 242 4.18 -1.09 -20.49
C LYS A 242 2.66 -1.07 -20.53
N VAL A 243 2.06 -1.05 -21.71
CA VAL A 243 0.62 -0.77 -21.88
C VAL A 243 -0.03 -1.80 -22.80
N CYS A 244 0.42 -1.94 -24.05
CA CYS A 244 -0.34 -2.66 -25.08
C CYS A 244 -0.54 -4.15 -24.76
N GLN A 245 0.47 -4.83 -24.19
CA GLN A 245 0.36 -6.25 -23.86
C GLN A 245 -0.72 -6.55 -22.81
N TYR A 246 -1.09 -5.55 -21.99
CA TYR A 246 -2.11 -5.65 -20.95
C TYR A 246 -3.40 -4.90 -21.32
N CYS A 247 -3.51 -4.41 -22.56
CA CYS A 247 -4.62 -3.56 -23.01
C CYS A 247 -5.69 -4.39 -23.73
N ASN A 248 -6.92 -4.38 -23.18
CA ASN A 248 -8.08 -5.02 -23.83
C ASN A 248 -8.52 -4.33 -25.13
N PHE A 249 -8.06 -3.09 -25.37
CA PHE A 249 -8.36 -2.30 -26.57
C PHE A 249 -7.25 -2.35 -27.61
N ARG A 250 -6.32 -3.31 -27.53
CA ARG A 250 -5.18 -3.41 -28.46
C ARG A 250 -5.58 -3.50 -29.94
N ALA A 251 -6.76 -4.06 -30.22
CA ALA A 251 -7.26 -4.27 -31.58
C ALA A 251 -8.09 -3.10 -32.13
N ILE A 252 -8.36 -2.06 -31.32
CA ILE A 252 -9.06 -0.84 -31.71
C ILE A 252 -8.02 0.22 -32.06
#